data_AF-A0A081HZN0-F1
#
_entry.id   AF-A0A081HZN0-F1
#
_cell.length_a   1.000
_cell.length_b   1.000
_cell.length_c   1.000
_cell.angle_alpha   90.00
_cell.angle_beta   90.00
_cell.angle_gamma   90.00
#
_symmetry.space_group_name_H-M   'P 1'
#
loop_
_entity.id
_entity.type
_entity.pdbx_description
1 polymer ?
#
loop_
_entity_poly.entity_id
_entity_poly.type
_entity_poly.pdbx_seq_one_letter_code
_entity_poly.pdbx_strand_id
1 'polypeptide(L)'
;MTDPLAGLAAPEHTAIVTQECQGAVMGPNAGLAMLAEEARREALPNIARLLPAARAAGVRVVHCLVQRRPDGLGSNHNAKIFAMGGGNRVDITPGTPGASCCPN
;
A
#
# COMPACT_ATOMS: atom_id res chain seq x y z
N MET A 1 -18.41 17.74 -26.32
CA MET A 1 -17.86 16.36 -26.41
C MET A 1 -17.20 16.08 -25.09
N THR A 2 -17.59 15.02 -24.39
CA THR A 2 -16.89 14.59 -23.16
C THR A 2 -15.46 14.18 -23.53
N ASP A 3 -14.49 14.61 -22.73
CA ASP A 3 -13.09 14.19 -22.85
C ASP A 3 -13.04 12.65 -22.87
N PRO A 4 -12.43 12.02 -23.89
CA PRO A 4 -12.28 10.57 -23.94
C PRO A 4 -11.68 9.96 -22.66
N LEU A 5 -10.80 10.69 -21.98
CA LEU A 5 -10.22 10.27 -20.70
C LEU A 5 -11.25 10.26 -19.57
N ALA A 6 -12.17 11.23 -19.54
CA ALA A 6 -13.23 11.27 -18.54
C ALA A 6 -14.18 10.07 -18.68
N GLY A 7 -14.45 9.65 -19.92
CA GLY A 7 -15.21 8.43 -20.20
C GLY A 7 -14.48 7.17 -19.73
N LEU A 8 -13.16 7.07 -19.93
CA LEU A 8 -12.37 5.90 -19.48
C LEU A 8 -12.18 5.82 -17.96
N ALA A 9 -12.12 6.97 -17.29
CA ALA A 9 -11.92 7.06 -15.84
C ALA A 9 -13.23 7.20 -15.05
N ALA A 10 -14.38 6.98 -15.69
CA ALA A 10 -15.68 7.16 -15.04
C ALA A 10 -15.83 6.22 -13.82
N PRO A 11 -16.40 6.71 -12.70
CA PRO A 11 -16.41 5.96 -11.44
C PRO A 11 -17.10 4.59 -11.51
N GLU A 12 -18.05 4.41 -12.42
CA GLU A 12 -18.87 3.20 -12.53
C GLU A 12 -18.04 1.97 -12.92
N HIS A 13 -16.88 2.18 -13.55
CA HIS A 13 -15.99 1.11 -14.04
C HIS A 13 -14.52 1.34 -13.69
N THR A 14 -14.22 2.24 -12.76
CA THR A 14 -12.85 2.52 -12.31
C THR A 14 -12.70 2.31 -10.81
N ALA A 15 -11.54 1.79 -10.41
CA ALA A 15 -11.18 1.62 -9.00
C ALA A 15 -9.75 2.13 -8.76
N ILE A 16 -9.52 2.65 -7.56
CA ILE A 16 -8.17 2.92 -7.07
C ILE A 16 -7.74 1.75 -6.19
N VAL A 17 -6.58 1.19 -6.50
CA VAL A 17 -5.94 0.14 -5.71
C VAL A 17 -4.72 0.73 -5.03
N THR A 18 -4.67 0.72 -3.70
CA THR A 18 -3.43 1.01 -2.99
C THR A 18 -2.67 -0.29 -2.77
N GLN A 19 -1.45 -0.39 -3.28
CA GLN A 19 -0.61 -1.57 -3.09
C GLN A 19 0.29 -1.36 -1.88
N GLU A 20 0.10 -2.20 -0.86
CA GLU A 20 0.94 -2.31 0.33
C GLU A 20 1.23 -0.97 1.04
N CYS A 21 0.27 -0.04 1.03
CA CYS A 21 0.34 1.21 1.77
C CYS A 21 0.12 0.95 3.26
N GLN A 22 1.12 0.33 3.90
CA GLN A 22 1.03 -0.25 5.24
C GLN A 22 2.27 0.04 6.09
N GLY A 23 2.16 -0.17 7.40
CA GLY A 23 3.21 0.16 8.36
C GLY A 23 4.57 -0.50 8.07
N ALA A 24 4.58 -1.73 7.56
CA ALA A 24 5.81 -2.45 7.24
C ALA A 24 6.54 -1.96 5.98
N VAL A 25 5.87 -1.17 5.14
CA VAL A 25 6.42 -0.65 3.88
C VAL A 25 6.72 0.84 4.00
N MET A 26 5.83 1.60 4.64
CA MET A 26 5.89 3.05 4.69
C MET A 26 6.01 3.59 6.12
N GLY A 27 5.92 2.74 7.14
CA GLY A 27 6.04 3.14 8.54
C GLY A 27 7.49 3.32 9.01
N PRO A 28 7.70 3.80 10.24
CA PRO A 28 9.02 4.09 10.78
C PRO A 28 9.90 2.84 10.91
N ASN A 29 9.29 1.66 11.05
CA ASN A 29 9.97 0.37 11.21
C ASN A 29 9.99 -0.46 9.92
N ALA A 30 9.86 0.19 8.75
CA ALA A 30 9.83 -0.49 7.48
C ALA A 30 11.16 -1.16 7.14
N GLY A 31 11.10 -2.31 6.46
CA GLY A 31 12.29 -3.10 6.13
C GLY A 31 13.24 -2.41 5.14
N LEU A 32 12.72 -1.56 4.27
CA LEU A 32 13.48 -0.74 3.33
C LEU A 32 13.40 0.73 3.76
N ALA A 33 14.12 1.10 4.81
CA ALA A 33 13.97 2.38 5.50
C ALA A 33 14.08 3.62 4.59
N MET A 34 15.03 3.63 3.65
CA MET A 34 15.20 4.75 2.71
C MET A 34 13.99 4.88 1.77
N LEU A 35 13.49 3.77 1.23
CA LEU A 35 12.29 3.79 0.38
C LEU A 35 11.05 4.24 1.17
N ALA A 36 10.94 3.82 2.43
CA ALA A 36 9.85 4.22 3.31
C ALA A 36 9.87 5.73 3.59
N GLU A 37 11.06 6.32 3.72
CA GLU A 37 11.21 7.77 3.89
C GLU A 37 10.73 8.53 2.66
N GLU A 38 11.13 8.11 1.46
CA GLU A 38 10.66 8.70 0.20
C GLU A 38 9.14 8.54 0.05
N ALA A 39 8.59 7.37 0.40
CA ALA A 39 7.16 7.12 0.35
C ALA A 39 6.37 8.03 1.31
N ARG A 40 6.87 8.26 2.53
CA ARG A 40 6.26 9.22 3.46
C ARG A 40 6.35 10.66 2.98
N ARG A 41 7.45 11.03 2.32
CA ARG A 41 7.64 12.39 1.82
C ARG A 41 6.72 12.70 0.63
N GLU A 42 6.61 11.79 -0.33
CA GLU A 42 5.94 12.08 -1.60
C GLU A 42 4.64 11.30 -1.81
N ALA A 43 4.67 9.97 -1.63
CA ALA A 43 3.55 9.11 -2.03
C ALA A 43 2.37 9.22 -1.05
N LEU A 44 2.63 9.10 0.26
CA LEU A 44 1.59 9.05 1.29
C LEU A 44 0.74 10.34 1.34
N PRO A 45 1.31 11.57 1.27
CA PRO A 45 0.52 12.79 1.21
C PRO A 45 -0.37 12.87 -0.04
N ASN A 46 0.14 12.42 -1.19
CA ASN A 46 -0.64 12.40 -2.43
C ASN A 46 -1.79 11.38 -2.38
N ILE A 47 -1.56 10.20 -1.78
CA ILE A 47 -2.58 9.19 -1.54
C ILE A 47 -3.64 9.73 -0.58
N ALA A 48 -3.24 10.35 0.53
CA ALA A 48 -4.16 10.96 1.50
C ALA A 48 -5.02 12.08 0.88
N ARG A 49 -4.50 12.79 -0.14
CA ARG A 49 -5.30 13.77 -0.90
C ARG A 49 -6.23 13.10 -1.92
N LEU A 50 -5.77 12.03 -2.59
CA LEU A 50 -6.51 11.37 -3.67
C LEU A 50 -7.69 10.56 -3.16
N LEU A 51 -7.52 9.77 -2.10
CA LEU A 51 -8.53 8.79 -1.68
C LEU A 51 -9.83 9.43 -1.18
N PRO A 52 -9.83 10.53 -0.41
CA PRO A 52 -11.06 11.23 -0.06
C PRO A 52 -11.80 11.76 -1.29
N ALA A 53 -11.08 12.35 -2.26
CA ALA A 53 -11.68 12.84 -3.50
C ALA A 53 -12.28 11.70 -4.34
N ALA A 54 -11.59 10.57 -4.44
CA ALA A 54 -12.08 9.39 -5.13
C ALA A 54 -13.35 8.83 -4.49
N ARG A 55 -13.37 8.72 -3.15
CA ARG A 55 -14.57 8.28 -2.40
C ARG A 55 -15.74 9.24 -2.61
N ALA A 56 -15.49 10.55 -2.57
CA ALA A 56 -16.51 11.57 -2.82
C ALA A 56 -17.06 11.49 -4.26
N ALA A 57 -16.25 11.08 -5.23
CA ALA A 57 -16.65 10.85 -6.61
C ALA A 57 -17.33 9.48 -6.86
N GLY A 58 -17.52 8.65 -5.82
CA GLY A 58 -18.12 7.33 -5.95
C GLY A 58 -17.18 6.24 -6.49
N VAL A 59 -15.89 6.52 -6.61
CA VAL A 59 -14.88 5.56 -7.08
C VAL A 59 -14.63 4.50 -6.01
N ARG A 60 -14.56 3.23 -6.43
CA ARG A 60 -14.19 2.13 -5.52
C ARG A 60 -12.73 2.23 -5.10
N VAL A 61 -12.47 2.21 -3.80
CA VAL A 61 -11.11 2.15 -3.24
C VAL A 61 -10.87 0.77 -2.64
N VAL A 62 -9.78 0.11 -3.07
CA VAL A 62 -9.36 -1.21 -2.58
C VAL A 62 -7.97 -1.09 -1.97
N HIS A 63 -7.82 -1.51 -0.71
CA HIS A 63 -6.54 -1.55 -0.02
C HIS A 63 -5.98 -2.98 -0.08
N CYS A 64 -4.90 -3.18 -0.84
CA CYS A 64 -4.19 -4.45 -0.93
C CYS A 64 -3.05 -4.45 0.06
N LEU A 65 -3.25 -5.11 1.21
CA LEU A 65 -2.22 -5.29 2.23
C LEU A 65 -1.54 -6.65 2.05
N VAL A 66 -0.30 -6.76 2.53
CA VAL A 66 0.39 -8.05 2.63
C VAL A 66 0.46 -8.46 4.09
N GLN A 67 0.21 -9.75 4.33
CA GLN A 67 0.36 -10.34 5.66
C GLN A 67 1.13 -11.64 5.53
N ARG A 68 1.95 -11.94 6.53
CA ARG A 68 2.64 -13.22 6.65
C ARG A 68 1.94 -14.07 7.70
N ARG A 69 1.77 -15.35 7.40
CA ARG A 69 1.31 -16.33 8.39
C ARG A 69 2.29 -16.38 9.56
N PRO A 70 1.83 -16.56 10.81
CA PRO A 70 2.72 -16.70 11.97
C PRO A 70 3.76 -17.83 11.82
N ASP A 71 3.43 -18.90 11.10
CA ASP A 71 4.34 -20.02 10.81
C ASP A 71 5.32 -19.75 9.67
N GLY A 72 5.25 -18.58 9.04
CA GLY A 72 6.12 -18.17 7.94
C GLY A 72 5.89 -18.90 6.61
N LEU A 73 4.93 -19.84 6.53
CA LEU A 73 4.66 -20.56 5.29
C LEU A 73 4.09 -19.61 4.22
N GLY A 74 4.48 -19.83 2.96
CA GLY A 74 4.11 -18.96 1.84
C GLY A 74 4.94 -17.67 1.73
N SER A 75 5.99 -17.50 2.54
CA SER A 75 6.90 -16.36 2.43
C SER A 75 7.83 -16.48 1.23
N ASN A 76 8.07 -15.36 0.55
CA ASN A 76 8.99 -15.32 -0.59
C ASN A 76 10.45 -15.31 -0.12
N HIS A 77 11.27 -16.17 -0.73
CA HIS A 77 12.72 -16.25 -0.51
C HIS A 77 13.52 -16.31 -1.83
N ASN A 78 12.85 -16.02 -2.95
CA ASN A 78 13.37 -16.21 -4.31
C ASN A 78 14.08 -14.97 -4.89
N ALA A 79 14.09 -13.84 -4.17
CA ALA A 79 14.74 -12.60 -4.61
C ALA A 79 15.47 -11.90 -3.47
N LYS A 80 16.55 -11.20 -3.82
CA LYS A 80 17.40 -10.46 -2.86
C LYS A 80 16.62 -9.42 -2.05
N ILE A 81 15.59 -8.82 -2.64
CA ILE A 81 14.77 -7.80 -1.97
C ILE A 81 14.12 -8.32 -0.69
N PHE A 82 13.76 -9.61 -0.63
CA PHE A 82 13.17 -10.20 0.57
C PHE A 82 14.17 -10.31 1.72
N ALA A 83 15.43 -10.61 1.42
CA ALA A 83 16.50 -10.59 2.42
C ALA A 83 16.83 -9.14 2.86
N MET A 84 16.90 -8.20 1.91
CA MET A 84 17.22 -6.80 2.18
C MET A 84 16.12 -6.07 2.95
N GLY A 85 14.84 -6.36 2.67
CA GLY A 85 13.69 -5.79 3.36
C GLY A 85 13.46 -6.34 4.78
N GLY A 86 14.51 -6.83 5.43
CA GLY A 86 14.47 -7.37 6.79
C GLY A 86 14.00 -8.82 6.89
N GLY A 87 13.65 -9.50 5.78
CA GLY A 87 13.19 -10.89 5.79
C GLY A 87 12.03 -11.12 6.76
N ASN A 88 12.24 -12.01 7.73
CA ASN A 88 11.26 -12.30 8.78
C ASN A 88 11.32 -11.35 10.00
N ARG A 89 12.21 -10.35 9.99
CA ARG A 89 12.39 -9.42 11.12
C ARG A 89 11.34 -8.30 11.15
N VAL A 90 10.79 -7.93 10.00
CA VAL A 90 9.67 -6.98 9.94
C VAL A 90 8.39 -7.75 10.22
N ASP A 91 7.69 -7.38 11.29
CA ASP A 91 6.46 -8.05 11.67
C ASP A 91 5.29 -7.58 10.80
N ILE A 92 4.80 -8.49 9.96
CA ILE A 92 3.62 -8.32 9.11
C ILE A 92 2.58 -9.42 9.40
N THR A 93 2.60 -9.98 10.60
CA THR A 93 1.56 -10.91 11.03
C THR A 93 0.23 -10.18 11.22
N PRO A 94 -0.92 -10.85 11.06
CA PRO A 94 -2.23 -10.20 11.18
C PRO A 94 -2.41 -9.48 12.52
N GLY A 95 -2.97 -8.27 12.49
CA GLY A 95 -3.25 -7.45 13.68
C GLY A 95 -2.08 -6.60 14.17
N THR A 96 -0.91 -6.68 13.53
CA THR A 96 0.25 -5.88 13.92
C THR A 96 0.24 -4.50 13.24
N PRO A 97 0.97 -3.51 13.79
CA PRO A 97 1.13 -2.22 13.12
C PRO A 97 1.75 -2.35 11.72
N GLY A 98 2.65 -3.31 11.52
CA GLY A 98 3.27 -3.54 10.21
C GLY A 98 2.29 -4.03 9.15
N ALA A 99 1.34 -4.87 9.54
CA ALA A 99 0.26 -5.39 8.69
C ALA A 99 -0.93 -4.45 8.51
N SER A 100 -0.92 -3.28 9.17
CA SER A 100 -2.04 -2.33 9.16
C SER A 100 -1.85 -1.28 8.08
N CYS A 101 -2.95 -0.87 7.43
CA CYS A 101 -2.95 0.22 6.46
C CYS A 101 -2.44 1.51 7.11
N CYS A 102 -1.62 2.27 6.38
CA CYS A 102 -1.26 3.62 6.78
C CYS A 102 -2.49 4.53 6.81
N PRO A 103 -2.53 5.52 7.71
CA PRO A 103 -3.61 6.51 7.73
C PRO A 103 -3.74 7.24 6.39
N ASN A 104 -4.98 7.46 5.94
CA ASN A 104 -5.33 8.20 4.72
C ASN A 104 -6.56 9.07 4.92
#